data_AF-A0A4Y1ZAV5-F1
#
_entry.id   AF-A0A4Y1ZAV5-F1
#
_cell.length_a   1.000
_cell.length_b   1.000
_cell.length_c   1.000
_cell.angle_alpha   90.00
_cell.angle_beta   90.00
_cell.angle_gamma   90.00
#
_symmetry.space_group_name_H-M   'P 1'
#
loop_
_entity.id
_entity.type
_entity.pdbx_description
1 polymer ?
#
loop_
_entity_poly.entity_id
_entity_poly.type
_entity_poly.pdbx_seq_one_letter_code
_entity_poly.pdbx_strand_id
1 'polypeptide(L)'
;MALFLRASEQSGVRKLSQFINFLEENEHSDWVEQRYFYQFWLILHQRSPIRNGEIEDDDGAKAVLDEALALLGNRVLHVREGRGIIQTAKRFSIQELLIHVEEGNNELS
;
A
#
# COMPACT_ATOMS: atom_id res chain seq x y z
N MET A 1 0.55 0.74 6.32
CA MET A 1 0.03 -0.59 5.92
C MET A 1 -1.18 -1.03 6.74
N ALA A 2 -1.11 -1.07 8.08
CA ALA A 2 -2.22 -1.53 8.94
C ALA A 2 -3.60 -0.93 8.59
N LEU A 3 -3.68 0.40 8.40
CA LEU A 3 -4.93 1.07 8.03
C LEU A 3 -5.47 0.62 6.66
N PHE A 4 -4.60 0.39 5.68
CA PHE A 4 -5.01 -0.10 4.37
C PHE A 4 -5.59 -1.51 4.48
N LEU A 5 -4.92 -2.42 5.20
CA LEU A 5 -5.40 -3.79 5.40
C LEU A 5 -6.78 -3.80 6.07
N ARG A 6 -6.94 -3.00 7.12
CA ARG A 6 -8.25 -2.81 7.78
C ARG A 6 -9.32 -2.29 6.81
N ALA A 7 -9.04 -1.25 6.03
CA ALA A 7 -9.99 -0.69 5.08
C ALA A 7 -10.35 -1.68 3.95
N SER A 8 -9.36 -2.47 3.51
CA SER A 8 -9.53 -3.55 2.53
C SER A 8 -10.44 -4.66 3.06
N GLU A 9 -10.29 -5.05 4.33
CA GLU A 9 -11.09 -6.10 4.98
C GLU A 9 -12.51 -5.63 5.31
N GLN A 10 -12.67 -4.39 5.79
CA GLN A 10 -13.97 -3.86 6.23
C GLN A 10 -14.84 -3.38 5.07
N SER A 11 -14.25 -2.71 4.08
CA SER A 11 -14.99 -1.97 3.05
C SER A 11 -14.64 -2.40 1.62
N GLY A 12 -13.79 -3.43 1.45
CA GLY A 12 -13.40 -3.92 0.13
C GLY A 12 -12.59 -2.90 -0.68
N VAL A 13 -11.85 -2.02 -0.02
CA VAL A 13 -10.97 -1.05 -0.70
C VAL A 13 -9.95 -1.78 -1.56
N ARG A 14 -9.88 -1.42 -2.85
CA ARG A 14 -8.97 -2.04 -3.84
C ARG A 14 -8.26 -1.00 -4.72
N LYS A 15 -8.52 0.29 -4.51
CA LYS A 15 -7.90 1.40 -5.23
C LYS A 15 -7.24 2.36 -4.26
N LEU A 16 -6.17 3.02 -4.69
CA LEU A 16 -5.52 4.03 -3.87
C LEU A 16 -6.46 5.23 -3.65
N SER A 17 -7.24 5.63 -4.66
CA SER A 17 -8.25 6.69 -4.51
C SER A 17 -9.28 6.39 -3.42
N GLN A 18 -9.78 5.15 -3.38
CA GLN A 18 -10.71 4.69 -2.34
C GLN A 18 -10.07 4.73 -0.95
N PHE A 19 -8.78 4.36 -0.85
CA PHE A 19 -8.06 4.42 0.41
C PHE A 19 -7.82 5.88 0.86
N ILE A 20 -7.52 6.78 -0.06
CA ILE A 20 -7.38 8.21 0.24
C ILE A 20 -8.70 8.77 0.80
N ASN A 21 -9.83 8.48 0.15
CA ASN A 21 -11.14 8.89 0.67
C ASN A 21 -11.41 8.33 2.08
N PHE A 22 -11.07 7.05 2.30
CA PHE A 22 -11.17 6.44 3.62
C PHE A 22 -10.33 7.18 4.68
N LEU A 23 -9.12 7.62 4.34
CA LEU A 23 -8.28 8.39 5.27
C LEU A 23 -8.87 9.77 5.57
N GLU A 24 -9.40 10.46 4.54
CA GLU A 24 -10.05 11.77 4.71
C GLU A 24 -11.30 11.68 5.61
N GLU A 25 -12.10 10.63 5.46
CA GLU A 25 -13.29 10.37 6.29
C GLU A 25 -12.96 9.99 7.75
N ASN A 26 -11.73 9.54 8.03
CA ASN A 26 -11.31 9.04 9.34
C ASN A 26 -10.23 9.94 10.00
N GLU A 27 -10.27 11.25 9.74
CA GLU A 27 -9.38 12.27 10.36
C GLU A 27 -7.86 12.04 10.10
N HIS A 28 -7.52 11.34 9.02
CA HIS A 28 -6.14 11.08 8.60
C HIS A 28 -5.76 11.84 7.32
N SER A 29 -6.47 12.93 7.00
CA SER A 29 -6.23 13.78 5.82
C SER A 29 -4.79 14.29 5.76
N ASP A 30 -4.18 14.58 6.90
CA ASP A 30 -2.82 15.13 6.99
C ASP A 30 -1.77 14.22 6.36
N TRP A 31 -2.00 12.90 6.32
CA TRP A 31 -1.06 11.94 5.72
C TRP A 31 -1.01 12.05 4.20
N VAL A 32 -2.15 12.33 3.58
CA VAL A 32 -2.28 12.49 2.13
C VAL A 32 -1.54 13.75 1.66
N GLU A 33 -1.21 14.66 2.57
CA GLU A 33 -0.43 15.87 2.28
C GLU A 33 1.08 15.64 2.35
N GLN A 34 1.53 14.44 2.71
CA GLN A 34 2.92 14.16 2.99
C GLN A 34 3.59 13.44 1.83
N ARG A 35 4.78 13.90 1.44
CA ARG A 35 5.55 13.25 0.35
C ARG A 35 5.79 11.76 0.62
N TYR A 36 6.07 11.41 1.89
CA TYR A 36 6.37 10.03 2.27
C TYR A 36 5.18 9.08 2.06
N PHE A 37 3.93 9.57 2.10
CA PHE A 37 2.75 8.77 1.76
C PHE A 37 2.80 8.27 0.32
N TYR A 38 3.07 9.16 -0.64
CA TYR A 38 3.18 8.79 -2.05
C TYR A 38 4.42 7.94 -2.33
N GLN A 39 5.55 8.28 -1.71
CA GLN A 39 6.78 7.48 -1.85
C GLN A 39 6.56 6.04 -1.38
N PHE A 40 5.85 5.84 -0.28
CA PHE A 40 5.50 4.51 0.22
C PHE A 40 4.76 3.69 -0.85
N TRP A 41 3.70 4.23 -1.45
CA TRP A 41 2.95 3.52 -2.49
C TRP A 41 3.74 3.26 -3.77
N LEU A 42 4.62 4.19 -4.16
CA LEU A 42 5.50 4.01 -5.31
C LEU A 42 6.52 2.88 -5.09
N ILE A 43 7.11 2.80 -3.89
CA ILE A 43 8.01 1.71 -3.50
C ILE A 43 7.26 0.38 -3.56
N LEU A 44 6.04 0.33 -3.01
CA LEU A 44 5.25 -0.91 -3.04
C LEU A 44 4.90 -1.33 -4.47
N HIS A 45 4.56 -0.38 -5.34
CA HIS A 45 4.31 -0.64 -6.75
C HIS A 45 5.54 -1.24 -7.46
N GLN A 46 6.72 -0.64 -7.27
CA GLN A 46 7.96 -1.09 -7.90
C GLN A 46 8.39 -2.49 -7.46
N ARG A 47 8.05 -2.88 -6.23
CA ARG A 47 8.41 -4.17 -5.63
C ARG A 47 7.30 -5.22 -5.73
N SER A 48 6.19 -4.91 -6.38
CA SER A 48 5.08 -5.84 -6.54
C SER A 48 5.46 -7.03 -7.46
N PRO A 49 5.09 -8.28 -7.13
CA PRO A 49 4.36 -8.69 -5.94
C PRO A 49 5.25 -8.71 -4.68
N ILE A 50 4.70 -8.27 -3.55
CA ILE A 50 5.46 -8.17 -2.30
C ILE A 50 5.06 -9.30 -1.37
N ARG A 51 6.07 -10.03 -0.88
CA ARG A 51 5.95 -11.03 0.17
C ARG A 51 6.80 -10.62 1.37
N ASN A 52 6.35 -11.02 2.55
CA ASN A 52 7.16 -10.84 3.76
C ASN A 52 8.47 -11.64 3.63
N GLY A 53 9.60 -11.01 3.94
CA GLY A 53 10.92 -11.66 3.94
C GLY A 53 11.62 -11.76 2.57
N GLU A 54 10.98 -11.38 1.47
CA GLU A 54 11.59 -11.40 0.12
C GLU A 54 12.27 -10.08 -0.27
N ILE A 55 12.24 -9.06 0.60
CA ILE A 55 12.89 -7.78 0.32
C ILE A 55 14.35 -7.84 0.73
N GLU A 56 15.22 -8.16 -0.23
CA GLU A 56 16.64 -7.86 -0.16
C GLU A 56 16.84 -6.41 -0.62
N ASP A 57 17.14 -5.51 0.31
CA ASP A 57 17.50 -4.13 0.01
C ASP A 57 18.72 -3.74 0.86
N ASP A 58 19.74 -3.22 0.17
CA ASP A 58 21.12 -2.99 0.68
C ASP A 58 21.30 -1.60 1.33
N ASP A 59 20.26 -0.75 1.25
CA ASP A 59 20.24 0.59 1.84
C ASP A 59 19.28 0.66 3.03
N GLY A 60 19.75 1.14 4.19
CA GLY A 60 19.11 1.13 5.52
C GLY A 60 17.68 1.70 5.71
N ALA A 61 16.92 1.96 4.65
CA ALA A 61 15.46 2.15 4.66
C ALA A 61 14.66 0.88 5.06
N LYS A 62 15.36 -0.24 5.24
CA LYS A 62 14.85 -1.57 5.56
C LYS A 62 13.86 -1.62 6.73
N ALA A 63 14.20 -1.02 7.88
CA ALA A 63 13.48 -1.28 9.13
C ALA A 63 12.00 -0.87 9.10
N VAL A 64 11.67 0.34 8.62
CA VAL A 64 10.29 0.85 8.63
C VAL A 64 9.42 0.14 7.59
N LEU A 65 10.00 -0.19 6.43
CA LEU A 65 9.28 -0.94 5.39
C LEU A 65 9.07 -2.40 5.84
N ASP A 66 10.10 -3.02 6.43
CA ASP A 66 10.02 -4.39 6.97
C ASP A 66 8.93 -4.51 8.04
N GLU A 67 8.86 -3.56 8.98
CA GLU A 67 7.78 -3.53 9.99
C GLU A 67 6.39 -3.41 9.35
N ALA A 68 6.26 -2.58 8.33
CA ALA A 68 5.00 -2.40 7.62
C ALA A 68 4.60 -3.66 6.83
N LEU A 69 5.57 -4.39 6.27
CA LEU A 69 5.36 -5.59 5.46
C LEU A 69 5.22 -6.85 6.29
N ALA A 70 5.77 -6.89 7.50
CA ALA A 70 5.52 -7.96 8.46
C ALA A 70 4.01 -8.13 8.74
N LEU A 71 3.22 -7.06 8.61
CA LEU A 71 1.76 -7.08 8.71
C LEU A 71 1.06 -7.90 7.61
N LEU A 72 1.74 -8.18 6.48
CA LEU A 72 1.21 -9.07 5.46
C LEU A 72 1.18 -10.53 5.95
N GLY A 73 2.07 -10.92 6.87
CA GLY A 73 2.20 -12.31 7.31
C GLY A 73 2.54 -13.21 6.12
N ASN A 74 1.70 -14.21 5.84
CA ASN A 74 1.84 -15.10 4.70
C ASN A 74 1.16 -14.57 3.42
N ARG A 75 0.50 -13.42 3.48
CA ARG A 75 -0.23 -12.84 2.34
C ARG A 75 0.72 -12.19 1.35
N VAL A 76 0.27 -12.10 0.10
CA VAL A 76 0.98 -11.45 -1.00
C VAL A 76 0.27 -10.16 -1.36
N LEU A 77 0.99 -9.04 -1.38
CA LEU A 77 0.45 -7.76 -1.81
C LEU A 77 0.79 -7.52 -3.27
N HIS A 78 -0.25 -7.34 -4.08
CA HIS A 78 -0.15 -6.94 -5.47
C HIS A 78 -0.52 -5.47 -5.60
N VAL A 79 0.37 -4.70 -6.19
CA VAL A 79 0.16 -3.28 -6.51
C VAL A 79 0.47 -3.09 -7.98
N ARG A 80 -0.50 -2.64 -8.75
CA ARG A 80 -0.35 -2.41 -10.20
C ARG A 80 -0.99 -1.10 -10.62
N GLU A 81 -0.55 -0.55 -11.73
CA GLU A 81 -1.17 0.64 -12.31
C GLU A 81 -2.65 0.38 -12.64
N GLY A 82 -3.48 1.30 -12.15
CA GLY A 82 -4.88 1.45 -12.53
C GLY A 82 -5.03 2.48 -13.64
N ARG A 83 -6.29 2.80 -13.97
CA ARG A 83 -6.60 3.86 -14.93
C ARG A 83 -6.89 5.16 -14.21
N GLY A 84 -6.33 6.26 -14.72
CA GLY A 84 -6.55 7.61 -14.23
C GLY A 84 -5.42 8.12 -13.34
N ILE A 85 -5.44 9.42 -13.08
CA ILE A 85 -4.51 10.12 -12.20
C ILE A 85 -5.31 10.62 -11.01
N ILE A 86 -4.85 10.31 -9.81
CA ILE A 86 -5.37 10.87 -8.58
C ILE A 86 -4.69 12.22 -8.39
N GLN A 87 -5.47 13.30 -8.41
CA GLN A 87 -5.02 14.62 -7.99
C GLN A 87 -5.52 14.88 -6.57
N THR A 88 -4.60 15.14 -5.66
CA THR A 88 -4.96 15.62 -4.32
C THR A 88 -4.97 17.14 -4.33
N ALA A 89 -5.85 17.75 -3.53
CA ALA A 89 -6.21 19.17 -3.64
C ALA A 89 -5.06 20.17 -3.45
N LYS A 90 -3.86 19.71 -3.06
CA LYS A 90 -2.77 20.58 -2.64
C LYS A 90 -1.55 20.56 -3.56
N ARG A 91 -0.86 19.43 -3.75
CA ARG A 91 0.51 19.45 -4.36
C ARG A 91 0.98 18.16 -5.05
N PHE A 92 0.20 17.08 -4.98
CA PHE A 92 0.67 15.77 -5.45
C PHE A 92 -0.31 15.16 -6.43
N SER A 93 0.26 14.41 -7.36
CA SER A 93 -0.49 13.55 -8.26
C SER A 93 0.21 12.21 -8.32
N ILE A 94 -0.59 11.15 -8.44
CA ILE A 94 -0.09 9.79 -8.58
C ILE A 94 -1.01 9.05 -9.55
N GLN A 95 -0.44 8.17 -10.37
CA GLN A 95 -1.24 7.23 -11.15
C GLN A 95 -2.13 6.43 -10.20
N GLU A 96 -3.38 6.16 -10.59
CA GLU A 96 -4.23 5.26 -9.82
C GLU A 96 -3.52 3.92 -9.62
N LEU A 97 -3.65 3.33 -8.43
CA LEU A 97 -3.09 2.02 -8.13
C LEU A 97 -4.22 1.06 -7.77
N LEU A 98 -4.20 -0.11 -8.40
CA LEU A 98 -5.04 -1.24 -8.01
C LEU A 98 -4.25 -2.07 -7.02
N ILE A 99 -4.83 -2.25 -5.83
CA ILE A 99 -4.18 -2.91 -4.70
C ILE A 99 -5.01 -4.14 -4.33
N HIS A 100 -4.37 -5.29 -4.33
CA HIS A 100 -4.98 -6.57 -3.98
C HIS A 100 -4.10 -7.31 -2.99
N VAL A 101 -4.73 -7.90 -1.98
CA VAL A 101 -4.07 -8.79 -1.02
C VAL A 101 -4.59 -10.19 -1.32
N GLU A 102 -3.68 -11.07 -1.69
CA GLU A 102 -3.95 -12.49 -1.92
C GLU A 102 -3.45 -13.29 -0.72
N GLU A 103 -4.20 -14.30 -0.30
CA GLU A 103 -3.71 -15.25 0.70
C GLU A 103 -2.55 -16.05 0.09
N GLY A 104 -1.41 -16.12 0.77
CA GLY A 104 -0.36 -17.01 0.31
C GLY A 104 -0.84 -18.44 0.45
N ASN A 105 -0.81 -19.20 -0.64
CA ASN A 105 -1.02 -20.64 -0.61
C ASN A 105 -0.01 -21.25 0.38
N ASN A 106 -0.47 -21.53 1.60
CA ASN A 106 0.19 -22.47 2.47
C ASN A 106 -0.18 -23.86 1.96
N GLU A 107 0.43 -24.26 0.85
CA GLU A 107 0.47 -25.67 0.49
C GLU A 107 1.27 -26.37 1.58
N LEU A 108 0.54 -26.90 2.56
CA LEU A 108 1.02 -27.97 3.42
C LEU A 108 1.42 -29.13 2.49
N SER A 109 2.71 -29.19 2.12
CA SER A 109 3.39 -30.43 1.71
C SER A 109 4.10 -31.04 2.90
#